data_AF-A0A8J7SB45-F1
#
_entry.id   AF-A0A8J7SB45-F1
#
_cell.length_a   1.000
_cell.length_b   1.000
_cell.length_c   1.000
_cell.angle_alpha   90.00
_cell.angle_beta   90.00
_cell.angle_gamma   90.00
#
_symmetry.space_group_name_H-M   'P 1'
#
loop_
_entity.id
_entity.type
_entity.pdbx_description
1 polymer ?
#
loop_
_entity_poly.entity_id
_entity_poly.type
_entity_poly.pdbx_seq_one_letter_code
_entity_poly.pdbx_strand_id
1 'polypeptide(L)'
;MDYKKTSPLGLGALAAVYLFFLLLSASSYGDPFIFMGRIYSGTTAQAMVIADTILSLYLLLGILKRQLLTWWLLLAYNLIDIGNALVNLALVPAKTIETLAGTPVPEESLRFNTLAATFALILLNLFIYRRRRLFVNRSPYLF
;
A
#
# COMPACT_ATOMS: atom_id res chain seq x y z
N MET A 1 19.79 -31.42 4.36
CA MET A 1 18.79 -30.34 4.61
C MET A 1 18.63 -29.60 3.29
N ASP A 2 17.58 -29.93 2.56
CA ASP A 2 17.41 -29.51 1.16
C ASP A 2 17.03 -28.03 1.11
N TYR A 3 17.97 -27.16 0.68
CA TYR A 3 17.73 -25.73 0.48
C TYR A 3 16.79 -25.59 -0.72
N LYS A 4 15.48 -25.72 -0.47
CA LYS A 4 14.43 -25.46 -1.46
C LYS A 4 14.62 -24.02 -1.93
N LYS A 5 15.23 -23.86 -3.11
CA LYS A 5 15.55 -22.62 -3.80
C LYS A 5 14.28 -21.75 -3.81
N THR A 6 14.17 -20.86 -2.84
CA THR A 6 13.02 -19.96 -2.69
C THR A 6 12.98 -19.12 -3.97
N SER A 7 11.88 -19.21 -4.73
CA SER A 7 11.92 -18.72 -6.11
C SER A 7 12.24 -17.22 -6.13
N PRO A 8 13.35 -16.81 -6.76
CA PRO A 8 13.79 -15.40 -6.78
C PRO A 8 12.73 -14.49 -7.40
N LEU A 9 11.89 -15.05 -8.27
CA LEU A 9 10.77 -14.38 -8.93
C LEU A 9 9.70 -13.88 -7.96
N GLY A 10 9.41 -14.60 -6.87
CA GLY A 10 8.36 -14.20 -5.92
C GLY A 10 8.72 -12.95 -5.12
N LEU A 11 10.00 -12.83 -4.74
CA LEU A 11 10.54 -11.64 -4.05
C LEU A 11 10.70 -10.47 -5.02
N GLY A 12 11.16 -10.72 -6.24
CA GLY A 12 11.29 -9.68 -7.27
C GLY A 12 9.94 -9.06 -7.64
N ALA A 13 8.90 -9.87 -7.84
CA ALA A 13 7.55 -9.37 -8.10
C ALA A 13 7.01 -8.53 -6.92
N LEU A 14 7.24 -8.98 -5.69
CA LEU A 14 6.84 -8.21 -4.50
C LEU A 14 7.57 -6.87 -4.42
N ALA A 15 8.89 -6.86 -4.65
CA ALA A 15 9.67 -5.63 -4.68
C ALA A 15 9.18 -4.68 -5.79
N ALA A 16 8.81 -5.20 -6.97
CA ALA A 16 8.26 -4.38 -8.05
C ALA A 16 6.90 -3.74 -7.67
N VAL A 17 6.01 -4.49 -7.02
CA VAL A 17 4.71 -3.96 -6.54
C VAL A 17 4.92 -2.86 -5.49
N TYR A 18 5.82 -3.07 -4.52
CA TYR A 18 6.08 -2.05 -3.50
C TYR A 18 6.89 -0.85 -4.02
N LEU A 19 7.72 -1.05 -5.04
CA LEU A 19 8.32 0.06 -5.78
C LEU A 19 7.25 0.87 -6.50
N PHE A 20 6.26 0.21 -7.11
CA PHE A 20 5.13 0.90 -7.73
C PHE A 20 4.33 1.71 -6.71
N PHE A 21 4.03 1.14 -5.53
CA PHE A 21 3.36 1.88 -4.45
C PHE A 21 4.18 3.06 -3.94
N LEU A 22 5.50 2.89 -3.79
CA LEU A 22 6.40 3.98 -3.42
C LEU A 22 6.34 5.13 -4.44
N LEU A 23 6.39 4.82 -5.73
CA LEU A 23 6.32 5.82 -6.80
C LEU A 23 4.95 6.49 -6.84
N LEU A 24 3.87 5.73 -6.64
CA LEU A 24 2.51 6.26 -6.58
C LEU A 24 2.35 7.24 -5.41
N SER A 25 2.78 6.86 -4.21
CA SER A 25 2.79 7.73 -3.03
C SER A 25 3.59 9.01 -3.29
N ALA A 26 4.82 8.88 -3.79
CA ALA A 26 5.67 10.04 -4.09
C ALA A 26 5.05 10.97 -5.15
N SER A 27 4.36 10.40 -6.15
CA SER A 27 3.68 11.18 -7.20
C SER A 27 2.46 11.94 -6.70
N SER A 28 1.84 11.49 -5.60
CA SER A 28 0.67 12.15 -4.98
C SER A 28 1.05 13.35 -4.09
N TYR A 29 2.31 13.76 -4.09
CA TYR A 29 2.76 14.91 -3.30
C TYR A 29 2.13 16.21 -3.80
N GLY A 30 1.36 16.85 -2.92
CA GLY A 30 0.62 18.07 -3.22
C GLY A 30 -0.87 17.84 -3.47
N ASP A 31 -1.29 16.58 -3.63
CA ASP A 31 -2.70 16.21 -3.76
C ASP A 31 -3.38 16.10 -2.38
N PRO A 32 -4.71 16.27 -2.31
CA PRO A 32 -5.48 15.98 -1.11
C PRO A 32 -5.33 14.51 -0.70
N PHE A 33 -5.07 14.28 0.59
CA PHE A 33 -4.91 12.92 1.12
C PHE A 33 -6.20 12.46 1.79
N ILE A 34 -6.76 11.33 1.35
CA ILE A 34 -8.02 10.79 1.90
C ILE A 34 -7.72 9.67 2.88
N PHE A 35 -7.97 9.93 4.16
CA PHE A 35 -7.71 8.97 5.23
C PHE A 35 -8.88 8.87 6.19
N MET A 36 -9.35 7.65 6.42
CA MET A 36 -10.43 7.31 7.36
C MET A 36 -11.69 8.18 7.16
N GLY A 37 -12.10 8.34 5.90
CA GLY A 37 -13.30 9.11 5.53
C GLY A 37 -13.14 10.63 5.60
N ARG A 38 -11.93 11.13 5.86
CA ARG A 38 -11.62 12.57 5.90
C ARG A 38 -10.63 12.95 4.82
N ILE A 39 -10.84 14.13 4.24
CA ILE A 39 -9.94 14.71 3.26
C ILE A 39 -9.04 15.70 3.98
N TYR A 40 -7.74 15.46 3.92
CA TYR A 40 -6.72 16.35 4.42
C TYR A 40 -6.17 17.17 3.25
N SER A 41 -5.90 18.45 3.49
CA SER A 41 -5.31 19.36 2.50
C SER A 41 -4.15 20.17 3.10
N GLY A 42 -3.36 20.80 2.23
CA GLY A 42 -2.24 21.64 2.64
C GLY A 42 -1.14 20.85 3.36
N THR A 43 -0.57 21.45 4.41
CA THR A 43 0.60 20.90 5.11
C THR A 43 0.33 19.51 5.73
N THR A 44 -0.89 19.25 6.22
CA THR A 44 -1.23 17.95 6.82
C THR A 44 -1.25 16.84 5.77
N ALA A 45 -1.80 17.11 4.59
CA ALA A 45 -1.78 16.15 3.48
C ALA A 45 -0.34 15.83 3.04
N GLN A 46 0.50 16.87 2.89
CA GLN A 46 1.90 16.70 2.53
C GLN A 46 2.66 15.85 3.56
N ALA A 47 2.44 16.09 4.85
CA ALA A 47 3.05 15.28 5.91
C ALA A 47 2.61 13.81 5.86
N MET A 48 1.33 13.54 5.56
CA MET A 48 0.83 12.17 5.40
C MET A 48 1.45 11.46 4.19
N VAL A 49 1.52 12.14 3.04
CA VAL A 49 2.17 11.60 1.82
C VAL A 49 3.66 11.32 2.07
N ILE A 50 4.36 12.20 2.77
CA ILE A 50 5.78 11.97 3.14
C ILE A 50 5.89 10.74 4.04
N ALA A 51 5.05 10.63 5.06
CA ALA A 51 5.07 9.48 5.97
C ALA A 51 4.80 8.16 5.23
N ASP A 52 3.81 8.14 4.33
CA ASP A 52 3.49 6.98 3.50
C ASP A 52 4.63 6.60 2.55
N THR A 53 5.27 7.61 1.94
CA THR A 53 6.43 7.42 1.07
C THR A 53 7.61 6.82 1.83
N ILE A 54 7.92 7.33 3.03
CA ILE A 54 8.99 6.80 3.89
C ILE A 54 8.67 5.36 4.31
N LEU A 55 7.42 5.08 4.68
CA LEU A 55 7.00 3.75 5.07
C LEU A 55 7.11 2.76 3.90
N SER A 56 6.65 3.14 2.72
CA SER A 56 6.79 2.36 1.48
C SER A 56 8.25 2.09 1.12
N LEU A 57 9.13 3.09 1.30
CA LEU A 57 10.57 2.92 1.08
C LEU A 57 11.17 1.92 2.08
N TYR A 58 10.81 2.02 3.36
CA TYR A 58 11.24 1.07 4.39
C TYR A 58 10.81 -0.35 4.04
N LEU A 59 9.54 -0.54 3.63
CA LEU A 59 9.01 -1.83 3.22
C LEU A 59 9.76 -2.41 2.03
N LEU A 60 10.04 -1.59 1.00
CA LEU A 60 10.81 -2.00 -0.17
C LEU A 60 12.21 -2.47 0.22
N LEU A 61 12.96 -1.68 0.99
CA LEU A 61 14.30 -2.05 1.43
C LEU A 61 14.30 -3.31 2.30
N GLY A 62 13.29 -3.44 3.16
CA GLY A 62 13.09 -4.62 3.99
C GLY A 62 12.78 -5.90 3.19
N ILE A 63 12.03 -5.77 2.08
CA ILE A 63 11.80 -6.86 1.11
C ILE A 63 13.13 -7.28 0.48
N LEU A 64 13.93 -6.32 0.00
CA LEU A 64 15.23 -6.60 -0.62
C LEU A 64 16.19 -7.29 0.36
N LYS A 65 16.14 -6.92 1.65
CA LYS A 65 16.90 -7.54 2.74
C LYS A 65 16.26 -8.79 3.34
N ARG A 66 15.09 -9.21 2.85
CA ARG A 66 14.34 -10.39 3.30
C ARG A 66 14.07 -10.42 4.81
N GLN A 67 13.76 -9.27 5.39
CA GLN A 67 13.56 -9.10 6.83
C GLN A 67 12.22 -9.64 7.33
N LEU A 68 12.25 -10.42 8.40
CA LEU A 68 11.04 -10.98 9.02
C LEU A 68 10.14 -9.90 9.62
N LEU A 69 10.71 -8.82 10.15
CA LEU A 69 9.94 -7.67 10.63
C LEU A 69 9.15 -7.03 9.48
N THR A 70 9.78 -6.88 8.31
CA THR A 70 9.11 -6.36 7.12
C THR A 70 7.93 -7.22 6.71
N TRP A 71 8.00 -8.54 6.83
CA TRP A 71 6.83 -9.39 6.56
C TRP A 71 5.61 -8.98 7.40
N TRP A 72 5.78 -8.75 8.70
CA TRP A 72 4.69 -8.28 9.56
C TRP A 72 4.21 -6.89 9.16
N LEU A 73 5.14 -5.97 8.86
CA LEU A 73 4.80 -4.61 8.46
C LEU A 73 4.05 -4.56 7.13
N LEU A 74 4.40 -5.42 6.16
CA LEU A 74 3.67 -5.53 4.89
C LEU A 74 2.21 -5.96 5.10
N LEU A 75 1.99 -6.93 5.99
CA LEU A 75 0.63 -7.39 6.31
C LEU A 75 -0.18 -6.29 6.99
N ALA A 76 0.42 -5.59 7.95
CA ALA A 76 -0.22 -4.51 8.69
C ALA A 76 -0.51 -3.30 7.79
N TYR A 77 0.47 -2.88 6.98
CA TYR A 77 0.36 -1.79 6.03
C TYR A 77 -0.79 -2.03 5.04
N ASN A 78 -0.77 -3.19 4.36
CA ASN A 78 -1.84 -3.53 3.42
C ASN A 78 -3.21 -3.64 4.12
N LEU A 79 -3.28 -4.07 5.37
CA LEU A 79 -4.55 -4.16 6.11
C LEU A 79 -5.08 -2.76 6.44
N ILE A 80 -4.21 -1.81 6.79
CA ILE A 80 -4.56 -0.41 6.99
C ILE A 80 -5.09 0.17 5.67
N ASP A 81 -4.45 -0.09 4.54
CA ASP A 81 -4.91 0.40 3.23
C ASP A 81 -6.27 -0.19 2.83
N ILE A 82 -6.47 -1.49 3.05
CA ILE A 82 -7.76 -2.15 2.83
C ILE A 82 -8.84 -1.50 3.71
N GLY A 83 -8.55 -1.31 4.99
CA GLY A 83 -9.47 -0.65 5.92
C GLY A 83 -9.78 0.78 5.49
N ASN A 84 -8.76 1.55 5.11
CA ASN A 84 -8.89 2.92 4.63
C ASN A 84 -9.75 2.97 3.36
N ALA A 85 -9.51 2.09 2.39
CA ALA A 85 -10.29 2.02 1.15
C ALA A 85 -11.76 1.72 1.43
N LEU A 86 -12.06 0.77 2.33
CA LEU A 86 -13.44 0.43 2.72
C LEU A 86 -14.13 1.58 3.46
N VAL A 87 -13.44 2.22 4.40
CA VAL A 87 -13.98 3.38 5.14
C VAL A 87 -14.21 4.56 4.19
N ASN A 88 -13.27 4.83 3.29
CA ASN A 88 -13.41 5.88 2.29
C ASN A 88 -14.57 5.60 1.34
N LEU A 89 -14.72 4.35 0.88
CA LEU A 89 -15.85 3.95 0.05
C LEU A 89 -17.20 4.13 0.74
N ALA A 90 -17.26 3.91 2.06
CA ALA A 90 -18.49 4.03 2.85
C ALA A 90 -18.82 5.48 3.24
N LEU A 91 -17.82 6.30 3.52
CA LEU A 91 -18.00 7.62 4.15
C LEU A 91 -17.76 8.81 3.22
N VAL A 92 -16.98 8.65 2.14
CA VAL A 92 -16.65 9.76 1.24
C VAL A 92 -17.66 9.82 0.08
N PRO A 93 -18.44 10.90 -0.04
CA PRO A 93 -19.36 11.06 -1.17
C PRO A 93 -18.61 11.16 -2.49
N ALA A 94 -19.11 10.51 -3.53
CA ALA A 94 -18.49 10.56 -4.86
C ALA A 94 -18.39 12.01 -5.40
N LYS A 95 -19.41 12.84 -5.13
CA LYS A 95 -19.40 14.28 -5.44
C LYS A 95 -18.19 15.03 -4.88
N THR A 96 -17.71 14.63 -3.70
CA THR A 96 -16.53 15.25 -3.09
C THR A 96 -15.26 14.87 -3.84
N ILE A 97 -15.19 13.65 -4.36
CA ILE A 97 -14.07 13.19 -5.19
C ILE A 97 -14.12 13.85 -6.57
N GLU A 98 -15.30 14.03 -7.17
CA GLU A 98 -15.46 14.78 -8.44
C GLU A 98 -14.96 16.22 -8.33
N THR A 99 -15.30 16.92 -7.23
CA THR A 99 -14.81 18.29 -7.00
C THR A 99 -13.30 18.36 -6.84
N LEU A 100 -12.65 17.30 -6.34
CA LEU A 100 -11.19 17.24 -6.21
C LEU A 100 -10.52 16.83 -7.52
N ALA A 101 -11.12 15.91 -8.27
CA ALA A 101 -10.60 15.42 -9.55
C ALA A 101 -10.81 16.41 -10.71
N GLY A 102 -11.60 17.46 -10.50
CA GLY A 102 -11.92 18.48 -11.51
C GLY A 102 -12.68 17.94 -12.72
N THR A 103 -13.16 16.69 -12.65
CA THR A 103 -13.83 15.97 -13.73
C THR A 103 -15.00 15.16 -13.17
N PRO A 104 -16.11 15.05 -13.92
CA PRO A 104 -17.21 14.19 -13.52
C PRO A 104 -16.77 12.73 -13.63
N VAL A 105 -16.91 11.99 -12.53
CA VAL A 105 -16.52 10.58 -12.46
C VAL A 105 -17.77 9.80 -12.05
N PRO A 106 -18.29 8.90 -12.92
CA PRO A 106 -19.46 8.12 -12.59
C PRO A 106 -19.28 7.39 -11.26
N GLU A 107 -20.23 7.58 -10.32
CA GLU A 107 -20.11 7.02 -8.97
C GLU A 107 -19.92 5.50 -8.99
N GLU A 108 -20.58 4.81 -9.92
CA GLU A 108 -20.45 3.36 -10.09
C GLU A 108 -19.04 2.95 -10.48
N SER A 109 -18.40 3.67 -11.41
CA SER A 109 -17.02 3.42 -11.82
C SER A 109 -16.04 3.65 -10.68
N LEU A 110 -16.23 4.71 -9.89
CA LEU A 110 -15.41 5.00 -8.73
C LEU A 110 -15.51 3.87 -7.69
N ARG A 111 -16.74 3.46 -7.35
CA ARG A 111 -16.98 2.37 -6.40
C ARG A 111 -16.40 1.05 -6.89
N PHE A 112 -16.60 0.71 -8.17
CA PHE A 112 -16.05 -0.50 -8.75
C PHE A 112 -14.53 -0.51 -8.73
N ASN A 113 -13.87 0.60 -9.10
CA ASN A 113 -12.42 0.72 -9.07
C ASN A 113 -11.87 0.58 -7.65
N THR A 114 -12.49 1.24 -6.66
CA THR A 114 -12.08 1.11 -5.25
C THR A 114 -12.27 -0.32 -4.73
N LEU A 115 -13.37 -0.99 -5.08
CA LEU A 115 -13.60 -2.39 -4.72
C LEU A 115 -12.58 -3.33 -5.37
N ALA A 116 -12.30 -3.14 -6.66
CA ALA A 116 -11.32 -3.93 -7.40
C ALA A 116 -9.90 -3.76 -6.82
N ALA A 117 -9.51 -2.52 -6.50
CA ALA A 117 -8.23 -2.21 -5.85
C ALA A 117 -8.14 -2.85 -4.45
N THR A 118 -9.21 -2.75 -3.65
CA THR A 118 -9.30 -3.38 -2.32
C THR A 118 -9.16 -4.89 -2.42
N PHE A 119 -9.83 -5.52 -3.41
CA PHE A 119 -9.73 -6.95 -3.64
C PHE A 119 -8.31 -7.36 -4.07
N ALA A 120 -7.66 -6.58 -4.94
CA ALA A 120 -6.27 -6.80 -5.31
C ALA A 120 -5.32 -6.72 -4.10
N LEU A 121 -5.52 -5.76 -3.19
CA LEU A 121 -4.76 -5.65 -1.95
C LEU A 121 -5.01 -6.84 -1.02
N ILE A 122 -6.24 -7.35 -0.90
CA ILE A 122 -6.54 -8.57 -0.12
C ILE A 122 -5.77 -9.77 -0.69
N LEU A 123 -5.78 -9.94 -2.01
CA LEU A 123 -5.04 -11.02 -2.68
C LEU A 123 -3.53 -10.87 -2.49
N LEU A 124 -3.00 -9.65 -2.57
CA LEU A 124 -1.59 -9.35 -2.30
C LEU A 124 -1.23 -9.69 -0.85
N ASN A 125 -2.07 -9.30 0.11
CA ASN A 125 -1.88 -9.58 1.54
C ASN A 125 -1.87 -11.10 1.79
N LEU A 126 -2.79 -11.86 1.19
CA LEU A 126 -2.81 -13.32 1.25
C LEU A 126 -1.57 -13.96 0.60
N PHE A 127 -1.11 -13.42 -0.53
CA PHE A 127 0.11 -13.86 -1.21
C PHE A 127 1.34 -13.67 -0.32
N ILE A 128 1.47 -12.52 0.33
CA ILE A 128 2.55 -12.21 1.28
C ILE A 128 2.48 -13.15 2.49
N TYR A 129 1.29 -13.33 3.05
CA TYR A 129 1.07 -14.21 4.20
C TYR A 129 1.55 -15.65 3.92
N ARG A 130 1.15 -16.22 2.78
CA ARG A 130 1.54 -17.58 2.38
C ARG A 130 3.05 -17.73 2.12
N ARG A 131 3.74 -16.64 1.81
CA ARG A 131 5.17 -16.62 1.47
C ARG A 131 6.08 -16.16 2.61
N ARG A 132 5.65 -16.27 3.86
CA ARG A 132 6.46 -15.99 5.06
C ARG A 132 7.89 -16.55 4.99
N ARG A 133 8.07 -17.75 4.44
CA ARG A 133 9.38 -18.42 4.31
C ARG A 133 10.40 -17.67 3.43
N LEU A 134 9.98 -16.66 2.67
CA LEU A 134 10.88 -15.79 1.91
C LEU A 134 11.64 -14.79 2.80
N PHE A 135 11.12 -14.49 3.99
CA PHE A 135 11.69 -13.52 4.94
C PHE A 135 12.42 -14.25 6.06
N VAL A 136 13.71 -14.54 5.84
CA VAL A 136 14.52 -15.39 6.74
C VAL A 136 15.39 -14.55 7.68
N ASN A 137 15.67 -13.30 7.32
CA ASN A 137 16.53 -12.42 8.11
C ASN A 137 15.78 -11.96 9.38
N ARG A 138 16.28 -12.39 10.54
CA ARG A 138 15.71 -12.04 11.85
C ARG A 138 16.28 -10.75 12.45
N SER A 139 17.24 -10.10 11.78
CA SER A 139 17.72 -8.79 12.23
C SER A 139 16.56 -7.79 12.27
N PRO A 140 16.28 -7.16 13.41
CA PRO A 140 15.26 -6.12 13.51
C PRO A 140 15.74 -4.80 12.90
N TYR A 141 17.05 -4.65 12.66
CA TYR A 141 17.63 -3.42 12.14
C TYR A 141 17.81 -3.49 10.63
N LEU A 142 17.41 -2.40 9.98
CA LEU A 142 17.61 -2.19 8.55
C LEU A 142 19.07 -1.87 8.20
N PHE A 143 19.89 -1.56 9.20
CA PHE A 143 21.33 -1.31 9.10
C PHE A 143 22.06 -2.08 10.20
#